data_AF-A0A7Y5H0D7-F1
#
_entry.id   AF-A0A7Y5H0D7-F1
#
_cell.length_a   1.000
_cell.length_b   1.000
_cell.length_c   1.000
_cell.angle_alpha   90.00
_cell.angle_beta   90.00
_cell.angle_gamma   90.00
#
_symmetry.space_group_name_H-M   'P 1'
#
loop_
_entity.id
_entity.type
_entity.pdbx_description
1 polymer ?
#
loop_
_entity_poly.entity_id
_entity_poly.type
_entity_poly.pdbx_seq_one_letter_code
_entity_poly.pdbx_strand_id
1 'polypeptide(L)'
;HTATAGDIYSKMVTVGLKLRKLKNIDVLRIEGCPVSVAEQVLVLIKLGHLKNPYFDPKMAAGFTLSYLSWRTRTAIARILGTPYQKPGAVERGEARPTQNLPPEGAVTPLEVH
;
A
#
# COMPACT_ATOMS: atom_id res chain seq x y z
N HIS A 1 -13.42 4.78 6.69
CA HIS A 1 -12.25 3.97 6.25
C HIS A 1 -11.03 4.86 5.99
N THR A 2 -10.03 4.86 6.88
CA THR A 2 -8.76 5.54 6.65
C THR A 2 -7.77 4.57 6.00
N ALA A 3 -7.40 4.81 4.74
CA ALA A 3 -6.39 4.00 4.07
C ALA A 3 -5.00 4.53 4.46
N THR A 4 -4.30 3.83 5.35
CA THR A 4 -2.91 4.15 5.72
C THR A 4 -1.95 3.50 4.73
N ALA A 5 -1.21 4.32 3.99
CA ALA A 5 -0.12 3.83 3.14
C ALA A 5 1.05 3.36 4.03
N GLY A 6 1.41 2.08 3.90
CA GLY A 6 2.56 1.50 4.60
C GLY A 6 3.90 1.91 3.96
N ASP A 7 4.91 2.10 4.80
CA ASP A 7 6.28 2.45 4.38
C ASP A 7 6.96 1.27 3.66
N ILE A 8 7.48 1.52 2.46
CA ILE A 8 8.13 0.48 1.64
C ILE A 8 9.43 -0.05 2.23
N TYR A 9 10.23 0.80 2.89
CA TYR A 9 11.45 0.36 3.58
C TYR A 9 11.10 -0.49 4.80
N SER A 10 10.04 -0.11 5.54
CA SER A 10 9.52 -0.95 6.62
C SER A 10 9.06 -2.33 6.13
N LYS A 11 8.37 -2.38 4.98
CA LYS A 11 7.98 -3.65 4.35
C LYS A 11 9.18 -4.49 3.92
N MET A 12 10.22 -3.88 3.34
CA MET A 12 11.47 -4.58 3.00
C MET A 12 12.13 -5.24 4.21
N VAL A 13 12.23 -4.51 5.32
CA VAL A 13 12.80 -5.04 6.56
C VAL A 13 11.93 -6.17 7.11
N THR A 14 10.61 -5.95 7.17
CA THR A 14 9.65 -6.93 7.71
C THR A 14 9.68 -8.23 6.93
N VAL A 15 9.63 -8.16 5.59
CA VAL A 15 9.73 -9.35 4.72
C VAL A 15 11.08 -10.03 4.88
N GLY A 16 12.18 -9.27 4.91
CA GLY A 16 13.52 -9.83 5.10
C GLY A 16 13.66 -10.60 6.42
N LEU A 17 13.13 -10.05 7.51
CA LEU A 17 13.11 -10.72 8.82
C LEU A 17 12.22 -11.97 8.83
N LYS A 18 11.02 -11.90 8.22
CA LYS A 18 10.11 -13.06 8.09
C LYS A 18 10.80 -14.20 7.33
N LEU A 19 11.37 -13.92 6.16
CA LEU A 19 12.08 -14.92 5.36
C LEU A 19 13.30 -15.50 6.08
N ARG A 20 14.05 -14.68 6.81
CA ARG A 20 15.19 -15.16 7.60
C ARG A 20 14.76 -16.12 8.72
N LYS A 21 13.65 -15.82 9.40
CA LYS A 21 13.08 -16.70 10.44
C LYS A 21 12.54 -18.01 9.88
N LEU A 22 11.96 -17.95 8.67
CA LEU A 22 11.30 -19.09 8.02
C LEU A 22 12.23 -19.82 7.03
N LYS A 23 13.55 -19.57 7.06
CA LYS A 23 14.54 -20.08 6.09
C LYS A 23 14.54 -21.61 5.96
N ASN A 24 14.19 -22.33 7.02
CA ASN A 24 14.24 -23.80 7.08
C ASN A 24 12.84 -24.44 6.98
N ILE A 25 11.82 -23.70 6.53
CA ILE A 25 10.44 -24.17 6.45
C ILE A 25 10.01 -24.20 4.98
N ASP A 26 9.43 -25.32 4.54
CA ASP A 26 9.07 -25.54 3.13
C ASP A 26 7.83 -24.76 2.69
N VAL A 27 6.94 -24.40 3.64
CA VAL A 27 5.69 -23.68 3.36
C VAL A 27 5.69 -22.33 4.07
N LEU A 28 5.62 -21.26 3.29
CA LEU A 28 5.59 -19.88 3.78
C LEU A 28 4.17 -19.30 3.67
N ARG A 29 3.55 -18.99 4.82
CA ARG A 29 2.26 -18.28 4.86
C ARG A 29 2.47 -16.78 4.90
N ILE A 30 1.90 -16.06 3.92
CA ILE A 30 1.89 -14.59 3.89
C ILE A 30 0.54 -14.10 4.43
N GLU A 31 0.56 -13.42 5.56
CA GLU A 31 -0.65 -12.95 6.25
C GLU A 31 -1.03 -11.52 5.84
N GLY A 32 -2.34 -11.24 5.79
CA GLY A 32 -2.91 -9.91 5.54
C GLY A 32 -4.31 -9.99 4.94
N CYS A 33 -5.20 -9.07 5.31
CA CYS A 33 -6.55 -8.97 4.74
C CYS A 33 -6.79 -7.55 4.20
N PRO A 34 -6.54 -7.28 2.89
CA PRO A 34 -5.84 -8.12 1.92
C PRO A 34 -4.31 -8.13 2.16
N VAL A 35 -3.62 -9.15 1.67
CA VAL A 35 -2.15 -9.20 1.72
C VAL A 35 -1.57 -8.05 0.91
N SER A 36 -0.58 -7.34 1.46
CA SER A 36 0.07 -6.23 0.77
C SER A 36 0.81 -6.72 -0.49
N VAL A 37 0.43 -6.22 -1.65
CA VAL A 37 1.07 -6.51 -2.95
C VAL A 37 2.59 -6.30 -2.89
N ALA A 38 3.03 -5.21 -2.26
CA ALA A 38 4.46 -4.92 -2.11
C ALA A 38 5.19 -6.01 -1.31
N GLU A 39 4.55 -6.62 -0.31
CA GLU A 39 5.18 -7.69 0.47
C GLU A 39 5.25 -8.99 -0.34
N GLN A 40 4.21 -9.31 -1.11
CA GLN A 40 4.22 -10.47 -2.01
C GLN A 40 5.35 -10.36 -3.04
N VAL A 41 5.49 -9.21 -3.68
CA VAL A 41 6.56 -8.95 -4.66
C VAL A 41 7.94 -9.08 -4.01
N LEU A 42 8.14 -8.52 -2.82
CA LEU A 42 9.40 -8.63 -2.09
C LEU A 42 9.75 -10.07 -1.70
N VAL A 43 8.74 -10.88 -1.33
CA VAL A 43 8.92 -12.31 -1.07
C VAL A 43 9.38 -13.02 -2.33
N LEU A 44 8.70 -12.82 -3.47
CA LEU A 44 9.06 -13.45 -4.75
C LEU A 44 10.47 -13.07 -5.20
N ILE A 45 10.84 -11.80 -5.09
CA ILE A 45 12.20 -11.33 -5.42
C ILE A 45 13.25 -12.07 -4.59
N LYS A 46 13.00 -12.28 -3.29
CA LYS A 46 13.95 -12.97 -2.42
C LYS A 46 14.01 -14.48 -2.65
N LEU A 47 12.87 -15.14 -2.88
CA LEU A 47 12.85 -16.57 -3.19
C LEU A 47 13.43 -16.86 -4.58
N GLY A 48 13.18 -15.99 -5.56
CA GLY A 48 13.72 -16.12 -6.92
C GLY A 48 15.15 -15.60 -7.07
N HIS A 49 15.81 -15.19 -5.98
CA HIS A 49 17.16 -14.60 -6.00
C HIS A 49 17.32 -13.43 -6.99
N LEU A 50 16.22 -12.68 -7.23
CA LEU A 50 16.19 -11.56 -8.17
C LEU A 50 16.78 -10.30 -7.53
N LYS A 51 17.25 -9.38 -8.37
CA LYS A 51 17.67 -8.05 -7.94
C LYS A 51 16.44 -7.28 -7.47
N ASN A 52 16.51 -6.73 -6.26
CA ASN A 52 15.46 -5.85 -5.75
C ASN A 52 15.53 -4.52 -6.53
N PRO A 53 14.47 -4.09 -7.22
CA PRO A 53 14.48 -2.86 -8.02
C PRO A 53 14.74 -1.60 -7.18
N TYR A 54 14.41 -1.62 -5.88
CA TYR A 54 14.74 -0.53 -4.97
C TYR A 54 16.25 -0.36 -4.72
N PHE A 55 17.06 -1.38 -5.03
CA PHE A 55 18.51 -1.39 -4.89
C PHE A 55 19.24 -1.50 -6.25
N ASP A 56 18.53 -1.52 -7.37
CA ASP A 56 19.17 -1.44 -8.68
C ASP A 56 19.81 -0.07 -8.84
N PRO A 57 21.14 0.06 -9.07
CA PRO A 57 21.80 1.35 -9.21
C PRO A 57 21.14 2.28 -10.25
N LYS A 58 20.53 1.72 -11.30
CA LYS A 58 19.84 2.49 -12.33
C LYS A 58 18.55 3.16 -11.82
N MET A 59 17.88 2.55 -10.85
CA MET A 59 16.58 2.99 -10.33
C MET A 59 16.66 3.58 -8.92
N ALA A 60 17.61 3.13 -8.11
CA ALA A 60 17.70 3.41 -6.69
C ALA A 60 17.86 4.91 -6.40
N ALA A 61 18.68 5.61 -7.20
CA ALA A 61 18.89 7.05 -7.04
C ALA A 61 17.58 7.83 -7.29
N GLY A 62 16.94 7.59 -8.43
CA GLY A 62 15.66 8.23 -8.78
C GLY A 62 14.58 7.91 -7.77
N PHE A 63 14.44 6.64 -7.39
CA PHE A 63 13.47 6.20 -6.39
C PHE A 63 13.69 6.88 -5.03
N THR A 64 14.93 6.89 -4.52
CA THR A 64 15.24 7.45 -3.20
C THR A 64 14.98 8.96 -3.17
N LEU A 65 15.37 9.68 -4.23
CA LEU A 65 15.11 11.11 -4.36
C LEU A 65 13.60 11.39 -4.40
N SER A 66 12.83 10.66 -5.21
CA SER A 66 11.37 10.82 -5.28
C SER A 66 10.69 10.48 -3.94
N TYR A 67 11.15 9.43 -3.26
CA TYR A 67 10.65 9.01 -1.96
C TYR A 67 10.86 10.08 -0.89
N LEU A 68 12.08 10.60 -0.78
CA LEU A 68 12.42 11.68 0.15
C LEU A 68 11.64 12.95 -0.18
N SER A 69 11.58 13.32 -1.46
CA SER A 69 10.81 14.48 -1.91
C SER A 69 9.33 14.39 -1.52
N TRP A 70 8.71 13.22 -1.72
CA TRP A 70 7.33 12.97 -1.30
C TRP A 70 7.17 13.04 0.22
N ARG A 71 8.07 12.43 1.00
CA ARG A 71 8.04 12.47 2.47
C ARG A 71 8.15 13.90 2.99
N THR A 72 9.09 14.68 2.47
CA THR A 72 9.28 16.08 2.83
C THR A 72 8.04 16.90 2.52
N ARG A 73 7.49 16.79 1.30
CA ARG A 73 6.26 17.51 0.92
C ARG A 73 5.06 17.09 1.78
N THR A 74 4.91 15.81 2.09
CA THR A 74 3.83 15.31 2.94
C THR A 74 3.97 15.82 4.37
N ALA A 75 5.18 15.87 4.91
CA ALA A 75 5.45 16.42 6.23
C ALA A 75 5.14 17.92 6.29
N ILE A 76 5.60 18.69 5.30
CA ILE A 76 5.31 20.13 5.17
C ILE A 76 3.79 20.34 5.06
N ALA A 77 3.11 19.59 4.19
CA ALA A 77 1.66 19.71 4.01
C ALA A 77 0.90 19.44 5.32
N ARG A 78 1.31 18.42 6.09
CA ARG A 78 0.76 18.14 7.43
C ARG A 78 0.99 19.29 8.41
N ILE A 79 2.20 19.87 8.45
CA ILE A 79 2.51 21.02 9.30
C ILE A 79 1.66 22.24 8.92
N LEU A 80 1.46 22.46 7.62
CA LEU A 80 0.61 23.52 7.07
C LEU A 80 -0.90 23.22 7.16
N GLY A 81 -1.31 22.10 7.77
CA GLY A 81 -2.71 21.73 7.92
C GLY A 81 -3.42 21.35 6.61
N THR A 82 -2.68 21.08 5.54
CA THR A 82 -3.22 20.63 4.25
C THR A 82 -3.13 19.11 4.16
N PRO A 83 -4.23 18.36 4.40
CA PRO A 83 -4.18 16.91 4.36
C PRO A 83 -3.91 16.41 2.94
N TYR A 84 -3.12 15.35 2.82
CA TYR A 84 -2.86 14.68 1.54
C TYR A 84 -4.17 14.10 0.95
N GLN A 85 -4.97 13.45 1.79
CA GLN A 85 -6.31 13.00 1.43
C GLN A 85 -7.28 14.16 1.61
N LYS A 86 -7.77 14.70 0.50
CA LYS A 86 -8.86 15.67 0.51
C LYS A 86 -10.18 14.90 0.34
N PRO A 87 -11.20 15.16 1.20
CA PRO A 87 -12.51 14.57 0.99
C PRO A 87 -13.05 14.99 -0.38
N GLY A 88 -13.80 14.09 -1.02
CA GLY A 88 -14.53 14.41 -2.24
C GLY A 88 -15.70 15.37 -1.95
N ALA A 89 -16.35 15.85 -3.01
CA ALA A 89 -17.49 16.77 -2.88
C ALA A 89 -18.73 16.12 -2.22
N VAL A 90 -18.80 14.79 -2.23
CA VAL A 90 -19.94 13.99 -1.77
C VAL A 90 -19.44 12.80 -0.95
N GLU A 91 -20.31 12.22 -0.13
CA GLU A 91 -19.96 11.08 0.71
C GLU A 91 -19.65 9.83 -0.12
N ARG A 92 -19.01 8.85 0.53
CA ARG A 92 -18.70 7.56 -0.11
C ARG A 92 -20.01 6.90 -0.54
N GLY A 93 -20.14 6.62 -1.84
CA GLY A 93 -21.32 6.00 -2.44
C GLY A 93 -22.20 6.98 -3.21
N GLU A 94 -22.24 8.25 -2.80
CA GLU A 94 -23.04 9.30 -3.46
C GLU A 94 -22.45 9.74 -4.81
N ALA A 95 -21.15 9.54 -5.02
CA ALA A 95 -20.48 9.83 -6.29
C ALA A 95 -20.80 8.82 -7.41
N ARG A 96 -21.63 7.80 -7.17
CA ARG A 96 -21.90 6.74 -8.16
C ARG A 96 -22.81 7.24 -9.30
N PRO A 97 -22.54 6.89 -10.57
CA PRO A 97 -23.46 7.19 -11.66
C PRO A 97 -24.82 6.51 -11.46
N THR A 98 -25.89 7.16 -11.91
CA THR A 98 -27.27 6.64 -11.84
C THR A 98 -27.45 5.29 -12.55
N GLN A 99 -26.59 4.99 -13.53
CA GLN A 99 -26.59 3.72 -14.26
C GLN A 99 -26.20 2.50 -13.41
N ASN A 100 -25.49 2.70 -12.30
CA ASN A 100 -25.01 1.62 -11.41
C ASN A 100 -25.76 1.58 -10.07
N LEU A 101 -27.01 2.07 -10.05
CA LEU A 101 -27.84 1.95 -8.86
C LEU A 101 -28.27 0.50 -8.65
N PRO A 102 -28.19 -0.02 -7.41
CA PRO A 102 -28.80 -1.30 -7.10
C PRO A 102 -30.32 -1.22 -7.28
N PRO A 103 -31.00 -2.34 -7.60
CA PRO A 103 -32.46 -2.37 -7.62
C PRO A 103 -33.04 -1.95 -6.27
N GLU A 104 -34.19 -1.28 -6.29
CA GLU A 104 -34.85 -0.77 -5.08
C GLU A 104 -34.98 -1.88 -4.02
N GLY A 105 -34.51 -1.59 -2.80
CA GLY A 105 -34.57 -2.51 -1.66
C GLY A 105 -33.42 -3.52 -1.55
N ALA A 106 -32.44 -3.51 -2.45
CA ALA A 106 -31.27 -4.37 -2.30
C ALA A 106 -30.33 -3.85 -1.19
N VAL A 107 -29.96 -4.74 -0.27
CA VAL A 107 -29.01 -4.44 0.80
C VAL A 107 -27.64 -4.18 0.19
N THR A 108 -27.14 -2.94 0.31
CA THR A 108 -25.78 -2.58 -0.09
C THR A 108 -24.82 -2.77 1.09
N PRO A 109 -24.04 -3.87 1.15
CA PRO A 109 -23.21 -4.21 2.31
C PRO A 109 -22.05 -3.23 2.57
N LEU A 110 -21.83 -2.25 1.68
CA LEU A 110 -20.75 -1.27 1.76
C LEU A 110 -21.19 0.10 2.30
N GLU A 111 -22.48 0.31 2.58
CA GLU A 111 -23.08 1.60 2.96
C GLU A 111 -23.64 1.63 4.39
N VAL A 112 -23.40 0.58 5.18
CA VAL A 112 -23.86 0.53 6.58
C VAL A 112 -22.95 1.42 7.44
N HIS A 113 -23.53 2.51 7.94
CA HIS A 113 -22.92 3.48 8.85
C HIS A 113 -22.69 2.94 10.27
#